data_AF-A0A143XET1-F1
#
_entry.id   AF-A0A143XET1-F1
#
_cell.length_a   1.000
_cell.length_b   1.000
_cell.length_c   1.000
_cell.angle_alpha   90.00
_cell.angle_beta   90.00
_cell.angle_gamma   90.00
#
_symmetry.space_group_name_H-M   'P 1'
#
loop_
_entity.id
_entity.type
_entity.pdbx_description
1 polymer ?
#
loop_
_entity_poly.entity_id
_entity_poly.type
_entity_poly.pdbx_seq_one_letter_code
_entity_poly.pdbx_strand_id
1 'polypeptide(L)'
;MLFGQLSKIVEPKVISVFEEVGFELDKKITHKWLRHYNDNIDLVIGLNTSGRGCHFYGVNPILDVYMYDYRRIFHEITGKPQEECPIPFVGQAMGYTTPRRTFYEWKFTENNIEEMLSELRYDLKEYGIPFMYRMLDLRNYVERTKRVRDLPARYFVPIMYAQLGEKDKANASLEKYYEEYGNRPEWFTIFDYDKFCRLVKQYYDL
;
A
#
# COMPACT_ATOMS: atom_id res chain seq x y z
N MET A 1 -0.80 -28.99 17.00
CA MET A 1 -1.68 -28.81 15.82
C MET A 1 -0.85 -28.47 14.60
N LEU A 2 -1.31 -28.89 13.43
CA LEU A 2 -0.71 -28.50 12.14
C LEU A 2 -1.32 -27.17 11.66
N PHE A 3 -0.61 -26.47 10.77
CA PHE A 3 -1.02 -25.20 10.17
C PHE A 3 -2.49 -25.14 9.75
N GLY A 4 -3.00 -26.14 9.03
CA GLY A 4 -4.38 -26.11 8.54
C GLY A 4 -5.45 -26.23 9.64
N GLN A 5 -5.08 -26.72 10.82
CA GLN A 5 -5.95 -26.71 12.01
C GLN A 5 -5.82 -25.36 12.73
N LEU A 6 -4.59 -24.87 12.91
CA LEU A 6 -4.34 -23.57 13.52
C LEU A 6 -4.98 -22.43 12.72
N SER A 7 -4.91 -22.44 11.39
CA SER A 7 -5.48 -21.39 10.54
C SER A 7 -6.99 -21.25 10.74
N LYS A 8 -7.72 -22.36 10.88
CA LYS A 8 -9.17 -22.36 11.11
C LYS A 8 -9.56 -21.75 12.46
N ILE A 9 -8.65 -21.76 13.43
CA ILE A 9 -8.86 -21.21 14.78
C ILE A 9 -8.38 -19.75 14.83
N VAL A 10 -7.19 -19.48 14.30
CA VAL A 10 -6.48 -18.21 14.43
C VAL A 10 -6.99 -17.17 13.45
N GLU A 11 -7.25 -17.53 12.19
CA GLU A 11 -7.61 -16.55 11.16
C GLU A 11 -8.89 -15.76 11.51
N PRO A 12 -10.00 -16.38 11.97
CA PRO A 12 -11.18 -15.62 12.41
C PRO A 12 -10.89 -14.67 13.57
N LYS A 13 -9.98 -15.04 14.47
CA LYS A 13 -9.58 -14.19 15.61
C LYS A 13 -8.72 -13.01 15.16
N VAL A 14 -7.79 -13.22 14.22
CA VAL A 14 -7.00 -12.15 13.59
C VAL A 14 -7.92 -11.18 12.84
N ILE A 15 -8.89 -11.70 12.11
CA ILE A 15 -9.91 -10.88 11.42
C ILE A 15 -10.67 -10.02 12.42
N SER A 16 -11.13 -10.61 13.52
CA SER A 16 -11.82 -9.87 14.58
C SER A 16 -10.97 -8.73 15.16
N VAL A 17 -9.64 -8.89 15.26
CA VAL A 17 -8.73 -7.80 15.66
C VAL A 17 -8.75 -6.63 14.67
N PHE A 18 -8.87 -6.89 13.36
CA PHE A 18 -8.98 -5.84 12.35
C PHE A 18 -10.35 -5.15 12.41
N GLU A 19 -11.42 -5.93 12.58
CA GLU A 19 -12.79 -5.42 12.71
C GLU A 19 -12.97 -4.55 13.97
N GLU A 20 -12.33 -4.91 15.09
CA GLU A 20 -12.30 -4.11 16.32
C GLU A 20 -11.75 -2.69 16.12
N VAL A 21 -10.90 -2.49 15.10
CA VAL A 21 -10.32 -1.17 14.77
C VAL A 21 -10.95 -0.53 13.53
N GLY A 22 -12.13 -1.03 13.14
CA GLY A 22 -13.00 -0.45 12.13
C GLY A 22 -12.66 -0.83 10.68
N PHE A 23 -11.95 -1.95 10.47
CA PHE A 23 -11.69 -2.48 9.14
C PHE A 23 -12.69 -3.58 8.79
N GLU A 24 -13.22 -3.55 7.57
CA GLU A 24 -14.19 -4.51 7.06
C GLU A 24 -13.64 -5.26 5.87
N LEU A 25 -14.00 -6.54 5.70
CA LEU A 25 -13.51 -7.35 4.59
C LEU A 25 -13.91 -6.74 3.23
N ASP A 26 -12.93 -6.55 2.34
CA ASP A 26 -13.20 -6.22 0.94
C ASP A 26 -13.79 -7.44 0.23
N LYS A 27 -15.08 -7.35 -0.13
CA LYS A 27 -15.77 -8.44 -0.82
C LYS A 27 -15.25 -8.69 -2.24
N LYS A 28 -14.47 -7.77 -2.80
CA LYS A 28 -13.92 -7.85 -4.16
C LYS A 28 -12.52 -8.48 -4.19
N ILE A 29 -11.78 -8.41 -3.08
CA ILE A 29 -10.38 -8.85 -3.00
C ILE A 29 -10.19 -9.74 -1.77
N THR A 30 -9.75 -10.98 -2.00
CA THR A 30 -9.45 -11.90 -0.90
C THR A 30 -8.33 -11.37 -0.02
N HIS A 31 -8.45 -11.58 1.30
CA HIS A 31 -7.44 -11.22 2.29
C HIS A 31 -7.07 -9.74 2.36
N LYS A 32 -8.01 -8.83 2.06
CA LYS A 32 -7.88 -7.40 2.31
C LYS A 32 -9.05 -6.88 3.13
N TRP A 33 -8.75 -6.06 4.11
CA TRP A 33 -9.75 -5.35 4.91
C TRP A 33 -9.57 -3.86 4.70
N LEU A 34 -10.68 -3.15 4.54
CA LEU A 34 -10.73 -1.73 4.23
C LEU A 34 -11.34 -0.97 5.41
N ARG A 35 -10.79 0.20 5.68
CA ARG A 35 -11.43 1.21 6.49
C ARG A 35 -11.55 2.49 5.68
N HIS A 36 -12.79 2.86 5.36
CA HIS A 36 -13.07 4.07 4.61
C HIS A 36 -12.67 5.31 5.42
N TYR A 37 -11.88 6.19 4.82
CA TYR A 37 -11.47 7.46 5.45
C TYR A 37 -12.28 8.63 4.89
N ASN A 38 -12.37 8.73 3.56
CA ASN A 38 -13.24 9.66 2.83
C ASN A 38 -13.43 9.16 1.39
N ASP A 39 -14.22 9.87 0.58
CA ASP A 39 -14.57 9.52 -0.80
C ASP A 39 -13.40 9.09 -1.69
N ASN A 40 -12.18 9.55 -1.39
CA ASN A 40 -10.99 9.32 -2.20
C ASN A 40 -9.89 8.53 -1.49
N ILE A 41 -10.08 8.12 -0.24
CA ILE A 41 -9.06 7.45 0.56
C ILE A 41 -9.65 6.28 1.33
N ASP A 42 -9.03 5.11 1.12
CA ASP A 42 -9.21 3.95 1.99
C ASP A 42 -7.89 3.58 2.67
N LEU A 43 -7.98 3.18 3.93
CA LEU A 43 -6.90 2.48 4.62
C LEU A 43 -7.11 0.99 4.43
N VAL A 44 -6.03 0.24 4.21
CA VAL A 44 -6.11 -1.18 3.86
C VAL A 44 -5.17 -2.00 4.71
N ILE A 45 -5.65 -3.14 5.18
CA ILE A 45 -4.83 -4.19 5.76
C ILE A 45 -4.89 -5.39 4.83
N GLY A 46 -3.78 -5.75 4.20
CA GLY A 46 -3.58 -7.04 3.54
C GLY A 46 -3.05 -8.08 4.53
N LEU A 47 -3.42 -9.34 4.37
CA LEU A 47 -2.93 -10.42 5.25
C LEU A 47 -2.12 -11.45 4.48
N ASN A 48 -0.82 -11.49 4.74
CA ASN A 48 0.04 -12.59 4.32
C ASN A 48 0.11 -13.65 5.41
N THR A 49 0.14 -14.93 5.01
CA THR A 49 0.21 -16.08 5.93
C THR A 49 1.36 -17.01 5.57
N SER A 50 1.94 -17.69 6.57
CA SER A 50 3.05 -18.61 6.40
C SER A 50 2.98 -19.81 7.35
N GLY A 51 3.76 -20.86 7.06
CA GLY A 51 3.84 -22.05 7.92
C GLY A 51 3.09 -23.28 7.41
N ARG A 52 2.71 -23.35 6.12
CA ARG A 52 2.09 -24.56 5.54
C ARG A 52 2.94 -25.80 5.83
N GLY A 53 2.33 -26.83 6.42
CA GLY A 53 3.01 -28.06 6.83
C GLY A 53 3.78 -27.98 8.15
N CYS A 54 3.80 -26.82 8.81
CA CYS A 54 4.45 -26.62 10.11
C CYS A 54 3.45 -26.68 11.27
N HIS A 55 3.99 -26.66 12.49
CA HIS A 55 3.23 -26.58 13.74
C HIS A 55 2.97 -25.14 14.22
N PHE A 56 2.94 -24.20 13.28
CA PHE A 56 2.59 -22.81 13.53
C PHE A 56 1.77 -22.24 12.37
N TYR A 57 1.04 -21.16 12.64
CA TYR A 57 0.40 -20.30 11.65
C TYR A 57 0.99 -18.91 11.80
N GLY A 58 1.76 -18.46 10.81
CA GLY A 58 2.38 -17.13 10.81
C GLY A 58 1.48 -16.14 10.10
N VAL A 59 1.34 -14.92 10.64
CA VAL A 59 0.70 -13.80 9.93
C VAL A 59 1.63 -12.61 9.83
N ASN A 60 1.55 -11.91 8.71
CA ASN A 60 2.23 -10.66 8.46
C ASN A 60 1.25 -9.68 7.80
N PRO A 61 0.63 -8.77 8.58
CA PRO A 61 -0.21 -7.73 8.02
C PRO A 61 0.61 -6.74 7.19
N ILE A 62 0.09 -6.38 6.02
CA ILE A 62 0.59 -5.31 5.16
C ILE A 62 -0.37 -4.13 5.30
N LEU A 63 0.17 -2.97 5.64
CA LEU A 63 -0.58 -1.74 5.79
C LEU A 63 -0.46 -0.94 4.50
N ASP A 64 -1.58 -0.70 3.82
CA ASP A 64 -1.64 0.16 2.65
C ASP A 64 -2.55 1.36 2.88
N VAL A 65 -2.30 2.44 2.13
CA VAL A 65 -3.22 3.57 1.98
C VAL A 65 -3.47 3.76 0.50
N TYR A 66 -4.73 3.70 0.09
CA TYR A 66 -5.14 3.90 -1.29
C TYR A 66 -5.62 5.33 -1.47
N MET A 67 -5.13 6.02 -2.52
CA MET A 67 -5.57 7.37 -2.87
C MET A 67 -6.21 7.37 -4.26
N TYR A 68 -7.53 7.23 -4.31
CA TYR A 68 -8.30 7.11 -5.55
C TYR A 68 -8.33 8.38 -6.38
N ASP A 69 -8.09 9.55 -5.79
CA ASP A 69 -8.01 10.81 -6.53
C ASP A 69 -6.94 10.77 -7.64
N TYR A 70 -5.81 10.11 -7.37
CA TYR A 70 -4.74 9.99 -8.37
C TYR A 70 -5.12 9.10 -9.55
N ARG A 71 -5.99 8.12 -9.35
CA ARG A 71 -6.56 7.34 -10.45
C ARG A 71 -7.38 8.27 -11.36
N ARG A 72 -8.19 9.15 -10.78
CA ARG A 72 -8.98 10.14 -11.53
C ARG A 72 -8.08 11.13 -12.27
N ILE A 73 -7.06 11.68 -11.61
CA ILE A 73 -6.09 12.58 -12.25
C ILE A 73 -5.35 11.87 -13.40
N PHE A 74 -4.96 10.61 -13.21
CA PHE A 74 -4.32 9.84 -14.27
C PHE A 74 -5.24 9.64 -15.47
N HIS A 75 -6.53 9.35 -15.22
CA HIS A 75 -7.56 9.32 -16.27
C HIS A 75 -7.65 10.66 -17.02
N GLU A 76 -7.73 11.78 -16.30
CA GLU A 76 -7.82 13.12 -16.89
C GLU A 76 -6.60 13.45 -17.77
N ILE A 77 -5.40 13.09 -17.32
CA ILE A 77 -4.16 13.35 -18.06
C ILE A 77 -4.04 12.45 -19.29
N THR A 78 -4.35 11.16 -19.15
CA THR A 78 -4.03 10.15 -20.18
C THR A 78 -5.19 9.80 -21.10
N GLY A 79 -6.43 10.10 -20.70
CA GLY A 79 -7.67 9.67 -21.34
C GLY A 79 -7.98 8.17 -21.19
N LYS A 80 -7.19 7.41 -20.42
CA LYS A 80 -7.47 5.97 -20.19
C LYS A 80 -8.73 5.77 -19.35
N PRO A 81 -9.57 4.75 -19.62
CA PRO A 81 -10.73 4.46 -18.76
C PRO A 81 -10.34 4.33 -17.28
N GLN A 82 -11.16 4.88 -16.38
CA GLN A 82 -10.81 5.01 -14.96
C GLN A 82 -10.61 3.63 -14.28
N GLU A 83 -11.32 2.61 -14.73
CA GLU A 83 -11.20 1.21 -14.34
C GLU A 83 -9.87 0.57 -14.74
N GLU A 84 -9.24 1.04 -15.81
CA GLU A 84 -7.91 0.62 -16.26
C GLU A 84 -6.78 1.43 -15.60
N CYS A 85 -7.12 2.54 -14.95
CA CYS A 85 -6.16 3.40 -14.29
C CYS A 85 -5.72 2.78 -12.94
N PRO A 86 -4.41 2.72 -12.67
CA PRO A 86 -3.92 2.20 -11.40
C PRO A 86 -4.30 3.13 -10.25
N ILE A 87 -4.29 2.59 -9.04
CA ILE A 87 -4.39 3.37 -7.80
C ILE A 87 -3.00 3.37 -7.19
N PRO A 88 -2.41 4.53 -6.87
CA PRO A 88 -1.19 4.53 -6.09
C PRO A 88 -1.50 3.97 -4.70
N PHE A 89 -0.63 3.11 -4.21
CA PHE A 89 -0.69 2.63 -2.84
C PHE A 89 0.71 2.69 -2.21
N VAL A 90 0.73 2.98 -0.92
CA VAL A 90 1.94 2.90 -0.10
C VAL A 90 1.82 1.71 0.82
N GLY A 91 2.53 0.63 0.49
CA GLY A 91 2.54 -0.59 1.29
C GLY A 91 3.71 -0.68 2.27
N GLN A 92 3.42 -1.14 3.49
CA GLN A 92 4.42 -1.45 4.49
C GLN A 92 4.00 -2.66 5.34
N ALA A 93 4.82 -3.72 5.33
CA ALA A 93 4.67 -4.80 6.30
C ALA A 93 4.77 -4.25 7.73
N MET A 94 3.80 -4.63 8.57
CA MET A 94 3.58 -3.99 9.87
C MET A 94 4.80 -4.08 10.81
N GLY A 95 5.58 -5.16 10.75
CA GLY A 95 6.80 -5.28 11.55
C GLY A 95 7.76 -4.08 11.46
N TYR A 96 7.83 -3.43 10.29
CA TYR A 96 8.68 -2.26 10.06
C TYR A 96 8.10 -0.95 10.63
N THR A 97 6.81 -0.90 10.98
CA THR A 97 6.20 0.27 11.63
C THR A 97 6.41 0.25 13.15
N THR A 98 6.65 -0.93 13.71
CA THR A 98 6.95 -1.14 15.14
C THR A 98 8.40 -0.78 15.49
N PRO A 99 8.76 -0.70 16.79
CA PRO A 99 10.16 -0.49 17.23
C PRO A 99 11.14 -1.54 16.70
N ARG A 100 10.66 -2.72 16.27
CA ARG A 100 11.48 -3.77 15.66
C ARG A 100 12.12 -3.32 14.34
N ARG A 101 11.42 -2.47 13.56
CA ARG A 101 11.88 -1.92 12.27
C ARG A 101 12.41 -2.97 11.28
N THR A 102 11.84 -4.16 11.31
CA THR A 102 12.25 -5.29 10.47
C THR A 102 11.02 -6.09 10.04
N PHE A 103 11.22 -7.00 9.09
CA PHE A 103 10.21 -8.01 8.79
C PHE A 103 9.92 -8.85 10.05
N TYR A 104 8.65 -8.95 10.40
CA TYR A 104 8.19 -9.67 11.58
C TYR A 104 6.89 -10.39 11.28
N GLU A 105 6.80 -11.64 11.70
CA GLU A 105 5.59 -12.46 11.61
C GLU A 105 5.11 -12.78 13.03
N TRP A 106 3.84 -12.56 13.30
CA TRP A 106 3.22 -13.05 14.52
C TRP A 106 2.96 -14.54 14.33
N LYS A 107 3.70 -15.37 15.06
CA LYS A 107 3.69 -16.83 14.92
C LYS A 107 2.81 -17.47 15.99
N PHE A 108 1.65 -17.94 15.56
CA PHE A 108 0.68 -18.61 16.39
C PHE A 108 0.99 -20.11 16.46
N THR A 109 1.00 -20.63 17.66
CA THR A 109 1.04 -22.05 18.03
C THR A 109 -0.14 -22.33 18.94
N GLU A 110 -0.37 -23.58 19.32
CA GLU A 110 -1.50 -23.94 20.20
C GLU A 110 -1.46 -23.22 21.55
N ASN A 111 -0.26 -22.90 22.03
CA ASN A 111 -0.04 -22.47 23.41
C ASN A 111 0.04 -20.96 23.58
N ASN A 112 0.11 -20.19 22.49
CA ASN A 112 0.34 -18.74 22.55
C ASN A 112 -0.69 -17.93 21.74
N ILE A 113 -1.84 -18.51 21.39
CA ILE A 113 -2.82 -17.83 20.51
C ILE A 113 -3.23 -16.47 21.08
N GLU A 114 -3.70 -16.44 22.32
CA GLU A 114 -4.23 -15.22 22.94
C GLU A 114 -3.12 -14.19 23.22
N GLU A 115 -1.91 -14.65 23.55
CA GLU A 115 -0.73 -13.78 23.72
C GLU A 115 -0.39 -13.07 22.41
N MET A 116 -0.27 -13.83 21.31
CA MET A 116 0.06 -13.28 20.00
C MET A 116 -1.06 -12.39 19.44
N LEU A 117 -2.33 -12.69 19.74
CA LEU A 117 -3.45 -11.80 19.39
C LEU A 117 -3.36 -10.47 20.15
N SER A 118 -3.02 -10.51 21.43
CA SER A 118 -2.84 -9.31 22.25
C SER A 118 -1.70 -8.45 21.72
N GLU A 119 -0.54 -9.06 21.41
CA GLU A 119 0.60 -8.38 20.80
C GLU A 119 0.25 -7.77 19.43
N LEU A 120 -0.41 -8.55 18.56
CA LEU A 120 -0.85 -8.09 17.24
C LEU A 120 -1.80 -6.89 17.35
N ARG A 121 -2.79 -6.98 18.25
CA ARG A 121 -3.76 -5.91 18.52
C ARG A 121 -3.07 -4.65 19.03
N TYR A 122 -2.13 -4.80 19.96
CA TYR A 122 -1.35 -3.67 20.49
C TYR A 122 -0.53 -3.01 19.38
N ASP A 123 0.25 -3.78 18.62
CA ASP A 123 1.13 -3.24 17.57
C ASP A 123 0.34 -2.58 16.44
N LEU A 124 -0.83 -3.11 16.09
CA LEU A 124 -1.72 -2.49 15.11
C LEU A 124 -2.24 -1.13 15.60
N LYS A 125 -2.68 -1.04 16.85
CA LYS A 125 -3.21 0.21 17.44
C LYS A 125 -2.12 1.26 17.65
N GLU A 126 -0.97 0.88 18.19
CA GLU A 126 0.09 1.82 18.55
C GLU A 126 0.99 2.22 17.39
N TYR A 127 1.18 1.33 16.40
CA TYR A 127 2.13 1.59 15.32
C TYR A 127 1.52 1.51 13.94
N GLY A 128 0.63 0.53 13.70
CA GLY A 128 0.04 0.30 12.39
C GLY A 128 -0.90 1.42 11.93
N ILE A 129 -1.95 1.70 12.71
CA ILE A 129 -2.91 2.77 12.40
C ILE A 129 -2.25 4.15 12.37
N PRO A 130 -1.40 4.52 13.35
CA PRO A 130 -0.68 5.79 13.29
C PRO A 130 0.24 5.90 12.06
N PHE A 131 0.83 4.80 11.59
CA PHE A 131 1.56 4.81 10.31
C PHE A 131 0.65 5.16 9.14
N MET A 132 -0.52 4.50 9.02
CA MET A 132 -1.47 4.77 7.95
C MET A 132 -1.95 6.24 7.98
N TYR A 133 -2.24 6.78 9.16
CA TYR A 133 -2.61 8.19 9.29
C TYR A 133 -1.50 9.18 8.93
N ARG A 134 -0.23 8.87 9.20
CA ARG A 134 0.89 9.71 8.71
C ARG A 134 0.96 9.76 7.19
N MET A 135 0.50 8.71 6.51
CA MET A 135 0.47 8.64 5.06
C MET A 135 -0.70 9.42 4.45
N LEU A 136 -1.62 9.98 5.25
CA LEU A 136 -2.62 10.93 4.77
C LEU A 136 -2.02 12.29 4.41
N ASP A 137 -0.86 12.63 4.97
CA ASP A 137 -0.06 13.77 4.54
C ASP A 137 0.62 13.47 3.21
N LEU A 138 0.33 14.28 2.19
CA LEU A 138 0.81 14.04 0.83
C LEU A 138 2.34 14.08 0.74
N ARG A 139 3.03 14.92 1.51
CA ARG A 139 4.51 14.97 1.46
C ARG A 139 5.11 13.65 1.95
N ASN A 140 4.59 13.12 3.05
CA ASN A 140 4.99 11.81 3.55
C ASN A 140 4.65 10.70 2.55
N TYR A 141 3.47 10.74 1.94
CA TYR A 141 3.04 9.76 0.95
C TYR A 141 3.96 9.73 -0.26
N VAL A 142 4.34 10.89 -0.80
CA VAL A 142 5.26 11.01 -1.95
C VAL A 142 6.64 10.49 -1.61
N GLU A 143 7.23 10.92 -0.50
CA GLU A 143 8.56 10.47 -0.12
C GLU A 143 8.60 8.96 0.12
N ARG A 144 7.49 8.40 0.59
CA ARG A 144 7.37 6.96 0.75
C ARG A 144 7.20 6.24 -0.58
N THR A 145 6.29 6.71 -1.45
CA THR A 145 6.04 6.16 -2.79
C THR A 145 7.31 6.14 -3.63
N LYS A 146 8.07 7.24 -3.63
CA LYS A 146 9.36 7.37 -4.34
C LYS A 146 10.42 6.34 -3.91
N ARG A 147 10.37 5.85 -2.67
CA ARG A 147 11.29 4.81 -2.18
C ARG A 147 10.89 3.42 -2.66
N VAL A 148 9.60 3.21 -2.90
CA VAL A 148 9.08 1.98 -3.49
C VAL A 148 9.39 2.06 -4.98
N ARG A 149 10.33 1.21 -5.46
CA ARG A 149 10.70 1.16 -6.89
C ARG A 149 9.67 0.39 -7.72
N ASP A 150 8.39 0.55 -7.41
CA ASP A 150 7.32 -0.12 -8.13
C ASP A 150 6.91 0.65 -9.39
N LEU A 151 6.16 -0.05 -10.24
CA LEU A 151 5.71 0.45 -11.53
C LEU A 151 4.78 1.69 -11.38
N PRO A 152 3.76 1.70 -10.49
CA PRO A 152 2.91 2.87 -10.28
C PRO A 152 3.67 4.12 -9.81
N ALA A 153 4.69 4.00 -8.95
CA ALA A 153 5.44 5.14 -8.45
C ALA A 153 6.03 6.01 -9.58
N ARG A 154 6.46 5.40 -10.69
CA ARG A 154 7.05 6.10 -11.84
C ARG A 154 6.10 7.07 -12.53
N TYR A 155 4.79 6.81 -12.43
CA TYR A 155 3.75 7.67 -12.99
C TYR A 155 3.20 8.63 -11.94
N PHE A 156 3.03 8.19 -10.69
CA PHE A 156 2.34 8.99 -9.69
C PHE A 156 3.23 9.98 -8.94
N VAL A 157 4.51 9.67 -8.70
CA VAL A 157 5.42 10.60 -8.00
C VAL A 157 5.50 11.98 -8.68
N PRO A 158 5.66 12.08 -10.02
CA PRO A 158 5.61 13.37 -10.70
C PRO A 158 4.31 14.15 -10.50
N ILE A 159 3.17 13.46 -10.63
CA ILE A 159 1.83 14.05 -10.44
C ILE A 159 1.69 14.59 -9.01
N MET A 160 2.12 13.83 -8.02
CA MET A 160 2.02 14.23 -6.63
C MET A 160 2.93 15.42 -6.27
N TYR A 161 4.16 15.47 -6.79
CA TYR A 161 5.02 16.65 -6.62
C TYR A 161 4.40 17.89 -7.27
N ALA A 162 3.78 17.74 -8.46
CA ALA A 162 3.08 18.85 -9.11
C ALA A 162 1.89 19.34 -8.27
N GLN A 163 1.09 18.43 -7.67
CA GLN A 163 0.00 18.77 -6.75
C GLN A 163 0.48 19.48 -5.46
N LEU A 164 1.71 19.20 -5.01
CA LEU A 164 2.35 19.93 -3.91
C LEU A 164 2.87 21.32 -4.32
N GLY A 165 2.75 21.71 -5.59
CA GLY A 165 3.34 22.94 -6.14
C GLY A 165 4.86 22.85 -6.33
N GLU A 166 5.47 21.67 -6.17
CA GLU A 166 6.91 21.46 -6.26
C GLU A 166 7.33 21.13 -7.71
N LYS A 167 7.12 22.10 -8.62
CA LYS A 167 7.31 21.92 -10.08
C LYS A 167 8.70 21.38 -10.45
N ASP A 168 9.76 21.90 -9.82
CA ASP A 168 11.14 21.44 -10.10
C ASP A 168 11.33 19.96 -9.75
N LYS A 169 10.74 19.50 -8.64
CA LYS A 169 10.80 18.08 -8.25
C LYS A 169 9.94 17.21 -9.16
N ALA A 170 8.80 17.72 -9.62
CA ALA A 170 7.97 17.04 -10.61
C ALA A 170 8.76 16.83 -11.91
N ASN A 171 9.37 17.88 -12.46
CA ASN A 171 10.20 17.80 -13.66
C ASN A 171 11.40 16.86 -13.50
N ALA A 172 12.16 17.00 -12.41
CA ALA A 172 13.30 16.13 -12.12
C ALA A 172 12.88 14.65 -12.01
N SER A 173 11.69 14.37 -11.46
CA SER A 173 11.18 13.00 -11.39
C SER A 173 10.78 12.45 -12.77
N LEU A 174 10.15 13.26 -13.64
CA LEU A 174 9.85 12.86 -15.02
C LEU A 174 11.12 12.53 -15.79
N GLU A 175 12.13 13.40 -15.72
CA GLU A 175 13.41 13.22 -16.41
C GLU A 175 14.12 11.94 -15.96
N LYS A 176 14.25 11.74 -14.65
CA LYS A 176 14.85 10.53 -14.09
C LYS A 176 14.14 9.27 -14.60
N TYR A 177 12.81 9.22 -14.54
CA TYR A 177 12.07 8.04 -14.97
C TYR A 177 12.05 7.88 -16.50
N TYR A 178 12.20 8.97 -17.26
CA TYR A 178 12.36 8.90 -18.71
C TYR A 178 13.71 8.28 -19.10
N GLU A 179 14.77 8.60 -18.37
CA GLU A 179 16.07 7.91 -18.51
C GLU A 179 15.95 6.42 -18.19
N GLU A 180 15.22 6.05 -17.12
CA GLU A 180 14.94 4.64 -16.81
C GLU A 180 14.14 3.97 -17.94
N TYR A 181 13.15 4.67 -18.51
CA TYR A 181 12.33 4.20 -19.62
C TYR A 181 13.15 3.94 -20.89
N GLY A 182 14.07 4.84 -21.24
CA GLY A 182 14.97 4.64 -22.39
C GLY A 182 15.86 3.40 -22.26
N ASN A 183 16.21 3.02 -21.02
CA ASN A 183 17.02 1.82 -20.74
C ASN A 183 16.19 0.54 -20.61
N ARG A 184 14.96 0.62 -20.08
CA ARG A 184 14.08 -0.51 -19.79
C ARG A 184 12.62 -0.17 -20.07
N PRO A 185 12.22 -0.02 -21.35
CA PRO A 185 10.86 0.39 -21.70
C PRO A 185 9.80 -0.65 -21.29
N GLU A 186 10.18 -1.93 -21.19
CA GLU A 186 9.33 -3.02 -20.70
C GLU A 186 8.93 -2.86 -19.23
N TRP A 187 9.58 -1.96 -18.50
CA TRP A 187 9.21 -1.59 -17.13
C TRP A 187 8.17 -0.48 -17.06
N PHE A 188 7.59 -0.05 -18.18
CA PHE A 188 6.63 1.06 -18.24
C PHE A 188 5.39 0.65 -19.05
N THR A 189 4.62 -0.28 -18.49
CA THR A 189 3.52 -0.94 -19.20
C THR A 189 2.14 -0.32 -18.93
N ILE A 190 2.03 0.61 -17.99
CA ILE A 190 0.74 1.25 -17.64
C ILE A 190 0.27 2.15 -18.79
N PHE A 191 1.17 2.95 -19.35
CA PHE A 191 0.88 3.89 -20.43
C PHE A 191 2.19 4.26 -21.12
N ASP A 192 2.13 4.65 -22.39
CA ASP A 192 3.28 5.15 -23.14
C ASP A 192 3.96 6.29 -22.38
N TYR A 193 5.19 6.07 -21.90
CA TYR A 193 5.81 6.98 -20.94
C TYR A 193 6.22 8.31 -21.57
N ASP A 194 6.59 8.31 -22.85
CA ASP A 194 6.88 9.55 -23.58
C ASP A 194 5.65 10.44 -23.71
N LYS A 195 4.54 9.85 -24.14
CA LYS A 195 3.25 10.54 -24.21
C LYS A 195 2.80 10.99 -22.82
N PHE A 196 2.98 10.16 -21.79
CA PHE A 196 2.68 10.53 -20.41
C PHE A 196 3.45 11.77 -19.97
N CYS A 197 4.77 11.82 -20.18
CA CYS A 197 5.60 12.96 -19.79
C CYS A 197 5.10 14.27 -20.42
N ARG A 198 4.78 14.25 -21.72
CA ARG A 198 4.24 15.42 -22.43
C ARG A 198 2.89 15.88 -21.85
N LEU A 199 1.99 14.93 -21.60
CA LEU A 199 0.66 15.24 -21.05
C LEU A 199 0.73 15.78 -19.63
N VAL A 200 1.59 15.24 -18.77
CA VAL A 200 1.79 15.76 -17.40
C VAL A 200 2.33 17.19 -17.44
N LYS A 201 3.35 17.45 -18.26
CA LYS A 201 3.93 18.80 -18.39
C LYS A 201 2.89 19.82 -18.88
N GLN A 202 2.07 19.43 -19.84
CA GLN A 202 0.96 20.25 -20.32
C GLN A 202 -0.11 20.48 -19.25
N TYR A 203 -0.52 19.46 -18.51
CA TYR A 203 -1.59 19.55 -17.52
C TYR A 203 -1.23 20.46 -16.33
N TYR A 204 0.05 20.48 -15.94
CA TYR A 204 0.52 21.20 -14.74
C TYR A 204 1.35 22.46 -15.04
N ASP A 205 1.47 22.84 -16.32
CA ASP A 205 2.35 23.91 -16.79
C ASP A 205 3.79 23.77 -16.23
N LEU A 206 4.41 22.62 -16.47
CA LEU A 206 5.78 22.28 -16.03
C LEU A 206 6.85 22.56 -17.08
#